data_AF-A0A934YDL2-F1
#
_entry.id   AF-A0A934YDL2-F1
#
_cell.length_a   1.000
_cell.length_b   1.000
_cell.length_c   1.000
_cell.angle_alpha   90.00
_cell.angle_beta   90.00
_cell.angle_gamma   90.00
#
_symmetry.space_group_name_H-M   'P 1'
#
loop_
_entity.id
_entity.type
_entity.pdbx_description
1 polymer ?
#
loop_
_entity_poly.entity_id
_entity_poly.type
_entity_poly.pdbx_seq_one_letter_code
_entity_poly.pdbx_strand_id
1 'polypeptide(L)'
;MRSGYYSAAFLLQRIIADKLDVDPTEIEIADISRKALNDDTDRYVAEIILTDELPNGSGFVRHLFNNFETILSDTLLPTDEKVYLKKIHSDSHSDNCQDSCYECLKVYRNMNYHSLLDWRLALSMMRMMHDETFVCGADNNFDFVELRGWLDNAIGLRDSFVQSFGYTHKEEVNGLPIIKWGQDKKNIIAIVHPFWNVANLNYDENWLAKTITALRKTRAASGGSLSIIDTFNLHRRPGWCYERLVIR
;
A
#
# COMPACT_ATOMS: atom_id res chain seq x y z
N MET A 1 2.14 -5.32 -5.93
CA MET A 1 0.92 -4.48 -5.94
C MET A 1 1.15 -3.28 -6.85
N ARG A 2 0.42 -3.12 -7.97
CA ARG A 2 0.67 -2.07 -8.98
C ARG A 2 0.51 -0.64 -8.45
N SER A 3 -0.52 -0.39 -7.66
CA SER A 3 -0.82 0.94 -7.08
C SER A 3 0.29 1.49 -6.20
N GLY A 4 0.98 0.64 -5.43
CA GLY A 4 2.14 1.05 -4.64
C GLY A 4 3.24 1.70 -5.49
N TYR A 5 3.62 1.06 -6.61
CA TYR A 5 4.65 1.58 -7.51
C TYR A 5 4.23 2.89 -8.20
N TYR A 6 3.01 2.99 -8.72
CA TYR A 6 2.54 4.26 -9.30
C TYR A 6 2.47 5.37 -8.26
N SER A 7 1.95 5.08 -7.07
CA SER A 7 1.86 6.08 -6.00
C SER A 7 3.23 6.55 -5.54
N ALA A 8 4.20 5.62 -5.43
CA ALA A 8 5.60 5.94 -5.14
C ALA A 8 6.24 6.80 -6.25
N ALA A 9 6.03 6.45 -7.52
CA ALA A 9 6.56 7.21 -8.66
C ALA A 9 6.02 8.65 -8.69
N PHE A 10 4.70 8.83 -8.53
CA PHE A 10 4.09 10.16 -8.47
C PHE A 10 4.49 10.94 -7.22
N LEU A 11 4.72 10.26 -6.09
CA LEU A 11 5.24 10.92 -4.89
C LEU A 11 6.66 11.45 -5.13
N LEU A 12 7.56 10.64 -5.67
CA LEU A 12 8.93 11.07 -6.02
C LEU A 12 8.93 12.23 -6.99
N GLN A 13 8.15 12.15 -8.06
CA GLN A 13 7.99 13.24 -9.04
C GLN A 13 7.60 14.55 -8.34
N ARG A 14 6.57 14.52 -7.47
CA ARG A 14 6.12 15.71 -6.74
C ARG A 14 7.14 16.24 -5.75
N ILE A 15 7.86 15.37 -5.04
CA ILE A 15 8.89 15.79 -4.08
C ILE A 15 10.02 16.52 -4.81
N ILE A 16 10.48 15.99 -5.95
CA ILE A 16 11.56 16.63 -6.69
C ILE A 16 11.10 17.93 -7.33
N ALA A 17 9.89 17.95 -7.87
CA ALA A 17 9.30 19.17 -8.41
C ALA A 17 9.20 20.29 -7.37
N ASP A 18 8.68 19.96 -6.17
CA ASP A 18 8.58 20.89 -5.04
C ASP A 18 9.97 21.34 -4.55
N LYS A 19 10.93 20.42 -4.45
CA LYS A 19 12.29 20.70 -3.94
C LYS A 19 13.13 21.55 -4.90
N LEU A 20 12.93 21.39 -6.21
CA LEU A 20 13.67 22.11 -7.25
C LEU A 20 12.92 23.32 -7.81
N ASP A 21 11.71 23.59 -7.33
CA ASP A 21 10.82 24.66 -7.79
C ASP A 21 10.56 24.60 -9.31
N VAL A 22 10.13 23.41 -9.77
CA VAL A 22 9.82 23.13 -11.18
C VAL A 22 8.43 22.51 -11.31
N ASP A 23 7.86 22.55 -12.53
CA ASP A 23 6.60 21.85 -12.78
C ASP A 23 6.84 20.33 -12.69
N PRO A 24 5.97 19.55 -12.02
CA PRO A 24 6.06 18.09 -12.02
C PRO A 24 6.13 17.44 -13.41
N THR A 25 5.67 18.11 -14.48
CA THR A 25 5.79 17.62 -15.85
C THR A 25 7.22 17.47 -16.34
N GLU A 26 8.13 18.28 -15.81
CA GLU A 26 9.55 18.28 -16.18
C GLU A 26 10.24 16.94 -15.86
N ILE A 27 9.58 16.09 -15.07
CA ILE A 27 10.01 14.74 -14.72
C ILE A 27 8.93 13.77 -15.18
N GLU A 28 9.24 12.93 -16.16
CA GLU A 28 8.30 11.94 -16.67
C GLU A 28 8.45 10.60 -15.95
N ILE A 29 7.31 9.95 -15.66
CA ILE A 29 7.28 8.53 -15.27
C ILE A 29 7.20 7.72 -16.56
N ALA A 30 8.37 7.44 -17.15
CA ALA A 30 8.49 6.82 -18.47
C ALA A 30 7.90 5.40 -18.50
N ASP A 31 8.17 4.59 -17.47
CA ASP A 31 7.61 3.25 -17.35
C ASP A 31 7.61 2.73 -15.91
N ILE A 32 6.72 1.77 -15.63
CA ILE A 32 6.77 0.93 -14.44
C ILE A 32 6.75 -0.52 -14.92
N SER A 33 7.95 -1.08 -15.09
CA SER A 33 8.15 -2.37 -15.76
C SER A 33 8.40 -3.48 -14.75
N ARG A 34 8.11 -4.72 -15.13
CA ARG A 34 8.43 -5.92 -14.34
C ARG A 34 9.83 -6.40 -14.71
N LYS A 35 10.70 -6.59 -13.73
CA LYS A 35 12.09 -7.03 -13.90
C LYS A 35 12.32 -8.33 -13.12
N ALA A 36 12.91 -9.32 -13.78
CA ALA A 36 13.37 -10.53 -13.08
C ALA A 36 14.58 -10.20 -12.21
N LEU A 37 14.65 -10.79 -11.02
CA LEU A 37 15.85 -10.68 -10.19
C LEU A 37 16.92 -11.65 -10.72
N ASN A 38 18.16 -11.16 -10.77
CA ASN A 38 19.32 -11.96 -11.19
C ASN A 38 19.89 -12.74 -9.99
N ASP A 39 19.05 -13.50 -9.30
CA ASP A 39 19.37 -14.19 -8.05
C ASP A 39 18.91 -15.66 -8.04
N ASP A 40 18.68 -16.25 -9.22
CA ASP A 40 18.21 -17.63 -9.43
C ASP A 40 16.88 -17.99 -8.74
N THR A 41 16.11 -17.01 -8.28
CA THR A 41 14.91 -17.28 -7.47
C THR A 41 13.57 -17.23 -8.23
N ASP A 42 13.58 -17.09 -9.57
CA ASP A 42 12.38 -16.85 -10.41
C ASP A 42 11.50 -15.69 -9.88
N ARG A 43 12.06 -14.83 -9.02
CA ARG A 43 11.37 -13.69 -8.42
C ARG A 43 11.44 -12.50 -9.36
N TYR A 44 10.44 -11.65 -9.21
CA TYR A 44 10.31 -10.44 -10.00
C TYR A 44 10.04 -9.26 -9.07
N VAL A 45 10.62 -8.12 -9.44
CA VAL A 45 10.34 -6.82 -8.85
C VAL A 45 9.73 -5.92 -9.92
N ALA A 46 9.16 -4.79 -9.53
CA ALA A 46 8.88 -3.72 -10.48
C ALA A 46 9.94 -2.62 -10.37
N GLU A 47 10.29 -2.04 -11.51
CA GLU A 47 11.24 -0.94 -11.65
C GLU A 47 10.46 0.32 -12.02
N ILE A 48 10.72 1.42 -11.31
CA ILE A 48 10.17 2.74 -11.65
C ILE A 48 11.23 3.45 -12.49
N ILE A 49 10.87 3.81 -13.74
CA ILE A 49 11.76 4.51 -14.66
C ILE A 49 11.30 5.96 -14.74
N LEU A 50 12.20 6.87 -14.33
CA LEU A 50 12.00 8.32 -14.40
C LEU A 50 12.95 8.91 -15.43
N THR A 51 12.49 9.91 -16.18
CA THR A 51 13.28 10.67 -17.15
C THR A 51 12.99 12.15 -17.02
N ASP A 52 13.93 13.01 -17.42
CA ASP A 52 13.61 14.43 -17.62
C ASP A 52 12.74 14.58 -18.89
N GLU A 53 11.83 15.54 -18.92
CA GLU A 53 10.95 15.82 -20.08
C GLU A 53 11.76 16.28 -21.30
N LEU A 54 12.82 17.06 -21.09
CA LEU A 54 13.65 17.59 -22.18
C LEU A 54 14.57 16.53 -22.79
N PRO A 55 14.66 16.41 -24.13
CA PRO A 55 15.52 15.43 -24.80
C PRO A 55 17.01 15.53 -24.47
N ASN A 56 17.50 16.72 -24.15
CA ASN A 56 18.89 16.98 -23.75
C ASN A 56 19.13 16.76 -22.25
N GLY A 57 18.07 16.53 -21.46
CA GLY A 57 18.10 16.34 -20.01
C GLY A 57 18.26 17.65 -19.24
N SER A 58 17.29 17.96 -18.38
CA SER A 58 17.35 19.11 -17.46
C SER A 58 18.20 18.84 -16.21
N GLY A 59 18.47 17.56 -15.92
CA GLY A 59 19.28 17.10 -14.78
C GLY A 59 18.47 16.80 -13.52
N PHE A 60 17.14 16.84 -13.54
CA PHE A 60 16.29 16.64 -12.36
C PHE A 60 16.31 15.19 -11.87
N VAL A 61 16.20 14.23 -12.79
CA VAL A 61 16.34 12.80 -12.45
C VAL A 61 17.77 12.46 -12.02
N ARG A 62 18.77 13.12 -12.60
CA ARG A 62 20.17 12.98 -12.14
C ARG A 62 20.33 13.52 -10.72
N HIS A 63 19.70 14.64 -10.40
CA HIS A 63 19.66 15.21 -9.05
C HIS A 63 19.00 14.24 -8.07
N LEU A 64 17.84 13.67 -8.42
CA LEU A 64 17.17 12.63 -7.63
C LEU A 64 18.10 11.45 -7.35
N PHE A 65 18.76 10.91 -8.39
CA PHE A 65 19.68 9.79 -8.26
C PHE A 65 20.84 10.09 -7.29
N ASN A 66 21.48 11.25 -7.44
CA ASN A 66 22.62 11.63 -6.62
C ASN A 66 22.25 11.92 -5.15
N ASN A 67 20.98 12.24 -4.86
CA ASN A 67 20.50 12.63 -3.53
C ASN A 67 19.43 11.67 -2.98
N PHE A 68 19.35 10.44 -3.52
CA PHE A 68 18.22 9.54 -3.31
C PHE A 68 17.99 9.24 -1.82
N GLU A 69 19.03 8.89 -1.09
CA GLU A 69 18.96 8.61 0.36
C GLU A 69 18.44 9.81 1.16
N THR A 70 18.96 11.01 0.88
CA THR A 70 18.50 12.23 1.54
C THR A 70 17.03 12.50 1.22
N ILE A 71 16.61 12.29 -0.03
CA ILE A 71 15.22 12.47 -0.46
C ILE A 71 14.30 11.46 0.24
N LEU A 72 14.71 10.19 0.36
CA LEU A 72 13.96 9.19 1.12
C LEU A 72 13.83 9.58 2.59
N SER A 73 14.93 9.99 3.22
CA SER A 73 14.92 10.42 4.63
C SER A 73 14.01 11.64 4.84
N ASP A 74 14.15 12.69 4.02
CA ASP A 74 13.30 13.89 4.04
C ASP A 74 11.82 13.55 3.84
N THR A 75 11.52 12.54 3.00
CA THR A 75 10.15 12.08 2.73
C THR A 75 9.50 11.44 3.94
N LEU A 76 10.30 10.71 4.74
CA LEU A 76 9.82 9.98 5.91
C LEU A 76 9.83 10.85 7.18
N LEU A 77 10.71 11.85 7.24
CA LEU A 77 10.88 12.75 8.38
C LEU A 77 11.02 14.21 7.90
N PRO A 78 9.93 14.82 7.40
CA PRO A 78 9.99 16.19 6.88
C PRO A 78 10.30 17.21 7.99
N THR A 79 11.37 17.99 7.78
CA THR A 79 11.90 18.95 8.75
C THR A 79 11.36 20.38 8.59
N ASP A 80 10.93 20.77 7.39
CA ASP A 80 10.40 22.12 7.10
C ASP A 80 8.85 22.12 7.09
N GLU A 81 8.25 23.01 7.88
CA GLU A 81 6.81 23.14 8.02
C GLU A 81 6.08 23.66 6.77
N LYS A 82 6.80 24.31 5.84
CA LYS A 82 6.20 24.92 4.64
C LYS A 82 6.13 23.97 3.44
N VAL A 83 6.76 22.80 3.54
CA VAL A 83 6.99 21.88 2.42
C VAL A 83 5.80 20.94 2.21
N TYR A 84 5.54 20.60 0.94
CA TYR A 84 4.50 19.64 0.51
C TYR A 84 4.43 18.37 1.39
N LEU A 85 5.58 17.82 1.75
CA LEU A 85 5.70 16.63 2.59
C LEU A 85 5.08 16.81 3.99
N LYS A 86 5.23 17.98 4.64
CA LYS A 86 4.65 18.19 5.96
C LYS A 86 3.12 18.17 5.93
N LYS A 87 2.51 18.65 4.85
CA LYS A 87 1.05 18.60 4.65
C LYS A 87 0.57 17.15 4.56
N ILE A 88 1.28 16.30 3.81
CA ILE A 88 0.97 14.85 3.72
C ILE A 88 1.04 14.19 5.09
N HIS A 89 2.04 14.55 5.89
CA HIS A 89 2.26 14.00 7.23
C HIS A 89 1.37 14.62 8.32
N SER A 90 0.56 15.63 8.01
CA SER A 90 -0.28 16.29 9.01
C SER A 90 -1.42 15.39 9.48
N ASP A 91 -1.78 15.48 10.77
CA ASP A 91 -2.92 14.73 11.32
C ASP A 91 -4.21 15.07 10.58
N SER A 92 -4.42 16.36 10.24
CA SER A 92 -5.57 16.81 9.45
C SER A 92 -5.67 16.10 8.09
N HIS A 93 -4.56 15.92 7.37
CA HIS A 93 -4.57 15.17 6.12
C HIS A 93 -4.77 13.67 6.37
N SER A 94 -4.09 13.12 7.37
CA SER A 94 -4.17 11.70 7.71
C SER A 94 -5.60 11.25 8.03
N ASP A 95 -6.33 12.06 8.79
CA ASP A 95 -7.70 11.78 9.21
C ASP A 95 -8.70 11.88 8.03
N ASN A 96 -8.49 12.84 7.12
CA ASN A 96 -9.45 13.16 6.07
C ASN A 96 -9.17 12.51 4.71
N CYS A 97 -7.93 12.06 4.44
CA CYS A 97 -7.56 11.44 3.17
C CYS A 97 -7.22 9.97 3.39
N GLN A 98 -8.09 9.06 2.94
CA GLN A 98 -7.91 7.61 3.08
C GLN A 98 -7.15 6.98 1.91
N ASP A 99 -7.13 7.64 0.74
CA ASP A 99 -6.49 7.19 -0.48
C ASP A 99 -5.53 8.24 -1.07
N SER A 100 -6.04 9.20 -1.84
CA SER A 100 -5.30 10.29 -2.46
C SER A 100 -6.22 11.47 -2.75
N CYS A 101 -5.72 12.70 -2.62
CA CYS A 101 -6.43 13.94 -2.88
C CYS A 101 -5.56 14.91 -3.68
N TYR A 102 -6.11 16.06 -4.07
CA TYR A 102 -5.36 17.08 -4.82
C TYR A 102 -4.27 17.77 -4.00
N GLU A 103 -4.38 17.71 -2.67
CA GLU A 103 -3.37 18.24 -1.75
C GLU A 103 -2.16 17.29 -1.60
N CYS A 104 -2.32 16.00 -1.93
CA CYS A 104 -1.24 15.00 -1.87
C CYS A 104 -0.81 14.48 -3.25
N LEU A 105 -1.46 13.48 -3.86
CA LEU A 105 -0.97 12.83 -5.07
C LEU A 105 -1.72 13.22 -6.35
N LYS A 106 -2.99 13.63 -6.26
CA LYS A 106 -3.80 13.91 -7.45
C LYS A 106 -3.42 15.25 -8.06
N VAL A 107 -3.22 15.26 -9.38
CA VAL A 107 -3.16 16.44 -10.23
C VAL A 107 -3.99 16.20 -11.48
N TYR A 108 -4.34 17.26 -12.21
CA TYR A 108 -5.14 17.10 -13.43
C TYR A 108 -4.45 16.18 -14.46
N ARG A 109 -3.13 16.31 -14.60
CA ARG A 109 -2.37 15.56 -15.60
C ARG A 109 -2.22 14.07 -15.31
N ASN A 110 -2.42 13.64 -14.05
CA ASN A 110 -2.38 12.22 -13.67
C ASN A 110 -3.77 11.60 -13.44
N MET A 111 -4.84 12.22 -13.98
CA MET A 111 -6.23 11.77 -13.80
C MET A 111 -6.46 10.30 -14.16
N ASN A 112 -5.79 9.80 -15.19
CA ASN A 112 -5.86 8.39 -15.60
C ASN A 112 -5.35 7.41 -14.53
N TYR A 113 -4.56 7.88 -13.55
CA TYR A 113 -4.00 7.08 -12.48
C TYR A 113 -4.72 7.26 -11.15
N HIS A 114 -5.67 8.18 -11.02
CA HIS A 114 -6.29 8.51 -9.73
C HIS A 114 -6.85 7.31 -8.96
N SER A 115 -7.40 6.32 -9.67
CA SER A 115 -7.91 5.08 -9.05
C SER A 115 -6.81 4.18 -8.47
N LEU A 116 -5.56 4.38 -8.89
CA LEU A 116 -4.37 3.67 -8.41
C LEU A 116 -3.60 4.44 -7.33
N LEU A 117 -3.79 5.76 -7.21
CA LEU A 117 -3.01 6.59 -6.30
C LEU A 117 -3.46 6.41 -4.85
N ASP A 118 -2.47 6.24 -3.98
CA ASP A 118 -2.64 6.03 -2.55
C ASP A 118 -1.41 6.55 -1.79
N TRP A 119 -1.56 7.60 -0.98
CA TRP A 119 -0.43 8.25 -0.31
C TRP A 119 0.16 7.36 0.79
N ARG A 120 -0.66 6.52 1.43
CA ARG A 120 -0.18 5.57 2.44
C ARG A 120 0.69 4.50 1.80
N LEU A 121 0.26 3.97 0.66
CA LEU A 121 1.08 3.02 -0.10
C LEU A 121 2.36 3.66 -0.66
N ALA A 122 2.31 4.93 -1.08
CA ALA A 122 3.49 5.66 -1.53
C ALA A 122 4.53 5.79 -0.41
N LEU A 123 4.13 6.27 0.78
CA LEU A 123 5.05 6.41 1.92
C LEU A 123 5.57 5.06 2.42
N SER A 124 4.72 4.03 2.46
CA SER A 124 5.14 2.67 2.80
C SER A 124 6.23 2.16 1.84
N MET A 125 6.11 2.44 0.53
CA MET A 125 7.16 2.09 -0.44
C MET A 125 8.46 2.86 -0.20
N MET A 126 8.38 4.17 0.09
CA MET A 126 9.57 4.96 0.45
C MET A 126 10.27 4.38 1.67
N ARG A 127 9.50 3.98 2.69
CA ARG A 127 10.06 3.36 3.90
C ARG A 127 10.67 2.00 3.61
N MET A 128 10.03 1.17 2.81
CA MET A 128 10.60 -0.11 2.37
C MET A 128 11.89 0.05 1.55
N MET A 129 12.05 1.15 0.81
CA MET A 129 13.28 1.46 0.08
C MET A 129 14.38 2.00 1.01
N HIS A 130 14.01 2.69 2.09
CA HIS A 130 14.94 3.27 3.06
C HIS A 130 15.38 2.29 4.15
N ASP A 131 14.51 1.38 4.58
CA ASP A 131 14.73 0.49 5.72
C ASP A 131 14.38 -0.95 5.36
N GLU A 132 15.40 -1.78 5.22
CA GLU A 132 15.26 -3.21 4.89
C GLU A 132 14.56 -4.02 5.98
N THR A 133 14.50 -3.51 7.22
CA THR A 133 13.83 -4.16 8.35
C THR A 133 12.34 -3.83 8.45
N PHE A 134 11.87 -2.85 7.68
CA PHE A 134 10.48 -2.42 7.71
C PHE A 134 9.55 -3.46 7.05
N VAL A 135 8.63 -4.02 7.86
CA VAL A 135 7.69 -5.06 7.42
C VAL A 135 6.26 -4.58 7.25
N CYS A 136 6.05 -3.25 7.12
CA CYS A 136 4.75 -2.65 6.83
C CYS A 136 3.63 -3.11 7.80
N GLY A 137 3.92 -3.11 9.10
CA GLY A 137 2.99 -3.48 10.17
C GLY A 137 2.72 -4.98 10.33
N ALA A 138 3.43 -5.86 9.60
CA ALA A 138 3.30 -7.31 9.79
C ALA A 138 3.78 -7.80 11.18
N ASP A 139 4.53 -6.96 11.89
CA ASP A 139 5.02 -7.10 13.26
C ASP A 139 4.08 -6.50 14.32
N ASN A 140 2.88 -6.05 13.94
CA ASN A 140 1.92 -5.31 14.77
C ASN A 140 2.35 -3.87 15.12
N ASN A 141 3.34 -3.31 14.43
CA ASN A 141 3.72 -1.91 14.56
C ASN A 141 3.01 -1.06 13.49
N PHE A 142 2.02 -0.27 13.91
CA PHE A 142 1.26 0.65 13.04
C PHE A 142 1.52 2.12 13.37
N ASP A 143 2.61 2.44 14.07
CA ASP A 143 2.87 3.79 14.59
C ASP A 143 3.34 4.78 13.52
N PHE A 144 3.81 4.26 12.38
CA PHE A 144 4.19 5.05 11.22
C PHE A 144 2.97 5.79 10.63
N VAL A 145 3.17 7.03 10.17
CA VAL A 145 2.08 7.91 9.70
C VAL A 145 1.21 7.26 8.63
N GLU A 146 1.83 6.48 7.75
CA GLU A 146 1.16 5.80 6.65
C GLU A 146 0.42 4.52 7.06
N LEU A 147 0.69 4.00 8.26
CA LEU A 147 0.03 2.82 8.83
C LEU A 147 -0.95 3.17 9.95
N ARG A 148 -0.85 4.37 10.51
CA ARG A 148 -1.73 4.84 11.59
C ARG A 148 -3.19 4.79 11.14
N GLY A 149 -4.02 4.17 11.98
CA GLY A 149 -5.46 3.99 11.72
C GLY A 149 -5.79 2.92 10.66
N TRP A 150 -4.79 2.22 10.12
CA TRP A 150 -5.04 1.19 9.10
C TRP A 150 -5.94 0.06 9.64
N LEU A 151 -5.73 -0.39 10.89
CA LEU A 151 -6.52 -1.49 11.45
C LEU A 151 -7.99 -1.09 11.64
N ASP A 152 -8.24 0.12 12.15
CA ASP A 152 -9.59 0.67 12.29
C ASP A 152 -10.28 0.84 10.93
N ASN A 153 -9.54 1.32 9.92
CA ASN A 153 -10.02 1.40 8.55
C ASN A 153 -10.37 0.01 8.00
N ALA A 154 -9.51 -1.00 8.22
CA ALA A 154 -9.75 -2.38 7.79
C ALA A 154 -11.01 -2.97 8.46
N ILE A 155 -11.24 -2.67 9.73
CA ILE A 155 -12.47 -3.02 10.47
C ILE A 155 -13.70 -2.34 9.86
N GLY A 156 -13.64 -1.04 9.58
CA GLY A 156 -14.74 -0.30 8.96
C GLY A 156 -15.09 -0.81 7.56
N LEU A 157 -14.06 -1.14 6.77
CA LEU A 157 -14.22 -1.75 5.44
C LEU A 157 -14.82 -3.15 5.51
N ARG A 158 -14.34 -3.99 6.44
CA ARG A 158 -14.94 -5.32 6.72
C ARG A 158 -16.42 -5.18 7.02
N ASP A 159 -16.78 -4.28 7.93
CA ASP A 159 -18.15 -4.12 8.41
C ASP A 159 -19.08 -3.63 7.30
N SER A 160 -18.62 -2.68 6.48
CA SER A 160 -19.34 -2.19 5.30
C SER A 160 -19.55 -3.31 4.27
N PHE A 161 -18.54 -4.15 4.07
CA PHE A 161 -18.62 -5.30 3.16
C PHE A 161 -19.59 -6.37 3.67
N VAL A 162 -19.54 -6.69 4.97
CA VAL A 162 -20.47 -7.60 5.64
C VAL A 162 -21.91 -7.14 5.43
N GLN A 163 -22.19 -5.86 5.68
CA GLN A 163 -23.51 -5.27 5.50
C GLN A 163 -23.98 -5.31 4.03
N SER A 164 -23.10 -4.99 3.09
CA SER A 164 -23.44 -4.90 1.66
C SER A 164 -23.76 -6.26 1.03
N PHE A 165 -23.10 -7.34 1.49
CA PHE A 165 -23.21 -8.67 0.88
C PHE A 165 -23.87 -9.72 1.78
N GLY A 166 -24.50 -9.31 2.89
CA GLY A 166 -25.33 -10.18 3.72
C GLY A 166 -24.55 -11.23 4.54
N TYR A 167 -23.27 -10.98 4.82
CA TYR A 167 -22.55 -11.80 5.80
C TYR A 167 -23.05 -11.49 7.22
N THR A 168 -22.93 -12.46 8.13
CA THR A 168 -23.52 -12.34 9.47
C THR A 168 -22.51 -12.50 10.61
N HIS A 169 -21.28 -12.93 10.31
CA HIS A 169 -20.27 -13.23 11.33
C HIS A 169 -18.97 -12.51 11.03
N LYS A 170 -18.74 -11.42 11.77
CA LYS A 170 -17.48 -10.68 11.83
C LYS A 170 -16.76 -11.01 13.14
N GLU A 171 -15.44 -11.13 13.07
CA GLU A 171 -14.59 -11.43 14.23
C GLU A 171 -13.21 -10.80 14.00
N GLU A 172 -12.39 -10.78 15.04
CA GLU A 172 -10.97 -10.45 14.97
C GLU A 172 -10.16 -11.60 15.56
N VAL A 173 -9.10 -12.00 14.86
CA VAL A 173 -8.15 -13.00 15.35
C VAL A 173 -6.83 -12.31 15.56
N ASN A 174 -6.37 -12.25 16.82
CA ASN A 174 -5.22 -11.45 17.25
C ASN A 174 -5.31 -9.97 16.81
N GLY A 175 -6.52 -9.41 16.73
CA GLY A 175 -6.77 -8.05 16.23
C GLY A 175 -6.94 -7.94 14.72
N LEU A 176 -6.60 -8.96 13.92
CA LEU A 176 -6.80 -8.93 12.47
C LEU A 176 -8.30 -9.12 12.12
N PRO A 177 -8.94 -8.20 11.38
CA PRO A 177 -10.34 -8.32 10.99
C PRO A 177 -10.60 -9.49 10.03
N ILE A 178 -11.57 -10.34 10.39
CA ILE A 178 -12.00 -11.49 9.59
C ILE A 178 -13.52 -11.58 9.47
N ILE A 179 -13.98 -12.31 8.45
CA ILE A 179 -15.39 -12.69 8.26
C ILE A 179 -15.46 -14.22 8.21
N LYS A 180 -16.39 -14.81 8.96
CA LYS A 180 -16.71 -16.24 8.87
C LYS A 180 -18.03 -16.42 8.10
N TRP A 181 -18.11 -17.44 7.24
CA TRP A 181 -19.31 -17.68 6.43
C TRP A 181 -19.51 -19.16 6.08
N GLY A 182 -20.68 -19.47 5.52
CA GLY A 182 -21.18 -20.83 5.31
C GLY A 182 -22.03 -21.32 6.50
N GLN A 183 -22.78 -22.40 6.31
CA GLN A 183 -23.72 -22.93 7.32
C GLN A 183 -23.02 -23.28 8.64
N ASP A 184 -21.78 -23.76 8.57
CA ASP A 184 -20.95 -24.16 9.71
C ASP A 184 -19.85 -23.14 10.05
N LYS A 185 -19.87 -21.96 9.41
CA LYS A 185 -18.93 -20.85 9.65
C LYS A 185 -17.46 -21.23 9.46
N LYS A 186 -17.18 -22.24 8.64
CA LYS A 186 -15.81 -22.76 8.43
C LYS A 186 -15.01 -21.99 7.40
N ASN A 187 -15.68 -21.24 6.52
CA ASN A 187 -15.01 -20.42 5.52
C ASN A 187 -14.64 -19.07 6.12
N ILE A 188 -13.40 -18.65 5.92
CA ILE A 188 -12.83 -17.43 6.51
C ILE A 188 -12.39 -16.50 5.38
N ILE A 189 -12.68 -15.21 5.53
CA ILE A 189 -12.13 -14.13 4.72
C ILE A 189 -11.30 -13.25 5.67
N ALA A 190 -10.00 -13.14 5.43
CA ALA A 190 -9.13 -12.23 6.18
C ALA A 190 -8.95 -10.91 5.42
N ILE A 191 -9.07 -9.78 6.13
CA ILE A 191 -8.80 -8.45 5.58
C ILE A 191 -7.36 -8.07 5.93
N VAL A 192 -6.54 -7.77 4.92
CA VAL A 192 -5.07 -7.66 5.08
C VAL A 192 -4.51 -6.37 4.50
N HIS A 193 -3.30 -5.99 4.93
CA HIS A 193 -2.63 -4.84 4.33
C HIS A 193 -2.22 -5.20 2.89
N PRO A 194 -2.31 -4.27 1.93
CA PRO A 194 -2.07 -4.60 0.54
C PRO A 194 -0.63 -5.00 0.15
N PHE A 195 0.36 -4.66 0.99
CA PHE A 195 1.74 -5.11 0.80
C PHE A 195 2.05 -6.47 1.43
N TRP A 196 1.15 -7.05 2.21
CA TRP A 196 1.42 -8.34 2.85
C TRP A 196 1.30 -9.50 1.87
N ASN A 197 2.42 -10.22 1.65
CA ASN A 197 2.41 -11.49 0.93
C ASN A 197 2.07 -12.66 1.86
N VAL A 198 0.77 -12.82 2.10
CA VAL A 198 0.16 -13.86 2.92
C VAL A 198 0.17 -15.27 2.30
N ALA A 199 0.44 -15.39 1.00
CA ALA A 199 0.54 -16.70 0.34
C ALA A 199 1.88 -17.38 0.68
N ASN A 200 2.97 -16.62 0.55
CA ASN A 200 4.34 -17.06 0.81
C ASN A 200 4.90 -16.29 2.02
N LEU A 201 4.41 -16.62 3.21
CA LEU A 201 4.95 -16.08 4.46
C LEU A 201 6.25 -16.80 4.80
N ASN A 202 7.39 -16.15 4.56
CA ASN A 202 8.73 -16.58 5.02
C ASN A 202 9.20 -15.73 6.21
N TYR A 203 8.29 -15.27 7.05
CA TYR A 203 8.64 -14.43 8.19
C TYR A 203 8.54 -15.26 9.47
N ASP A 204 9.68 -15.47 10.11
CA ASP A 204 9.77 -16.04 11.45
C ASP A 204 8.90 -15.25 12.43
N GLU A 205 8.13 -15.94 13.26
CA GLU A 205 7.51 -15.51 14.53
C GLU A 205 6.78 -14.14 14.64
N ASN A 206 6.62 -13.37 13.56
CA ASN A 206 5.97 -12.06 13.64
C ASN A 206 4.45 -12.19 13.80
N TRP A 207 3.81 -11.09 14.21
CA TRP A 207 2.38 -11.07 14.54
C TRP A 207 1.49 -11.57 13.40
N LEU A 208 1.76 -11.15 12.16
CA LEU A 208 1.00 -11.58 10.99
C LEU A 208 1.18 -13.08 10.72
N ALA A 209 2.42 -13.59 10.77
CA ALA A 209 2.70 -15.00 10.55
C ALA A 209 1.99 -15.89 11.59
N LYS A 210 2.04 -15.49 12.87
CA LYS A 210 1.31 -16.16 13.97
C LYS A 210 -0.20 -16.16 13.72
N THR A 211 -0.75 -15.02 13.29
CA THR A 211 -2.18 -14.85 13.02
C THR A 211 -2.66 -15.67 11.82
N ILE A 212 -1.97 -15.60 10.68
CA ILE A 212 -2.33 -16.39 9.49
C ILE A 212 -2.15 -17.89 9.76
N THR A 213 -1.15 -18.30 10.54
CA THR A 213 -0.97 -19.70 10.95
C THR A 213 -2.14 -20.20 11.80
N ALA A 214 -2.62 -19.39 12.76
CA ALA A 214 -3.81 -19.72 13.55
C ALA A 214 -5.06 -19.88 12.67
N LEU A 215 -5.25 -18.99 11.69
CA LEU A 215 -6.36 -19.10 10.72
C LEU A 215 -6.24 -20.35 9.85
N ARG A 216 -5.03 -20.66 9.34
CA ARG A 216 -4.77 -21.88 8.55
C ARG A 216 -5.01 -23.16 9.37
N LYS A 217 -4.63 -23.18 10.65
CA LYS A 217 -4.92 -24.30 11.56
C LYS A 217 -6.42 -24.49 11.80
N THR A 218 -7.14 -23.38 12.02
CA THR A 218 -8.60 -23.39 12.18
C THR A 218 -9.30 -23.91 10.92
N ARG A 219 -8.83 -23.47 9.74
CA ARG A 219 -9.27 -23.97 8.44
C ARG A 219 -9.03 -25.47 8.30
N ALA A 220 -7.81 -25.95 8.59
CA ALA A 220 -7.46 -27.36 8.46
C ALA A 220 -8.28 -28.28 9.37
N ALA A 221 -8.53 -27.87 10.62
CA ALA A 221 -9.34 -28.63 11.56
C ALA A 221 -10.83 -28.69 11.18
N SER A 222 -11.33 -27.63 10.54
CA SER A 222 -12.74 -27.54 10.16
C SER A 222 -13.03 -28.12 8.76
N GLY A 223 -12.05 -28.11 7.86
CA GLY A 223 -12.21 -28.46 6.45
C GLY A 223 -12.70 -27.30 5.58
N GLY A 224 -12.64 -26.06 6.07
CA GLY A 224 -13.09 -24.87 5.34
C GLY A 224 -12.08 -24.27 4.36
N SER A 225 -12.39 -23.06 3.89
CA SER A 225 -11.51 -22.24 3.04
C SER A 225 -10.98 -20.99 3.77
N LEU A 226 -9.80 -20.51 3.36
CA LEU A 226 -9.24 -19.22 3.78
C LEU A 226 -9.03 -18.37 2.53
N SER A 227 -9.83 -17.31 2.41
CA SER A 227 -9.72 -16.30 1.38
C SER A 227 -9.17 -15.01 1.96
N ILE A 228 -8.57 -14.19 1.11
CA ILE A 228 -7.88 -12.97 1.55
C ILE A 228 -8.27 -11.82 0.63
N ILE A 229 -8.58 -10.69 1.23
CA ILE A 229 -8.90 -9.43 0.56
C ILE A 229 -8.03 -8.33 1.17
N ASP A 230 -7.36 -7.54 0.34
CA ASP A 230 -6.63 -6.37 0.79
C ASP A 230 -7.51 -5.13 0.89
N THR A 231 -7.16 -4.21 1.80
CA THR A 231 -7.93 -2.98 2.04
C THR A 231 -8.00 -2.05 0.84
N PHE A 232 -6.97 -2.02 -0.02
CA PHE A 232 -6.96 -1.18 -1.22
C PHE A 232 -8.08 -1.58 -2.19
N ASN A 233 -8.22 -2.88 -2.44
CA ASN A 233 -9.27 -3.44 -3.29
C ASN A 233 -10.64 -3.38 -2.62
N LEU A 234 -10.70 -3.65 -1.31
CA LEU A 234 -11.96 -3.60 -0.57
C LEU A 234 -12.56 -2.20 -0.57
N HIS A 235 -11.72 -1.17 -0.39
CA HIS A 235 -12.13 0.22 -0.41
C HIS A 235 -12.66 0.66 -1.78
N ARG A 236 -11.98 0.29 -2.86
CA ARG A 236 -12.27 0.82 -4.21
C ARG A 236 -13.21 -0.04 -5.04
N ARG A 237 -13.23 -1.36 -4.80
CA ARG A 237 -13.96 -2.33 -5.62
C ARG A 237 -14.52 -3.49 -4.78
N PRO A 238 -15.41 -3.20 -3.82
CA PRO A 238 -16.01 -4.24 -2.98
C PRO A 238 -16.77 -5.29 -3.80
N GLY A 239 -17.50 -4.90 -4.85
CA GLY A 239 -18.20 -5.84 -5.73
C GLY A 239 -17.27 -6.86 -6.42
N TRP A 240 -16.11 -6.40 -6.89
CA TRP A 240 -15.09 -7.27 -7.49
C TRP A 240 -14.47 -8.22 -6.45
N CYS A 241 -14.28 -7.75 -5.21
CA CYS A 241 -13.83 -8.59 -4.11
C CYS A 241 -14.84 -9.70 -3.82
N TYR A 242 -16.13 -9.38 -3.80
CA TYR A 242 -17.21 -10.35 -3.62
C TYR A 242 -17.26 -11.36 -4.77
N GLU A 243 -17.22 -10.90 -6.03
CA GLU A 243 -17.18 -11.77 -7.21
C GLU A 243 -16.04 -12.80 -7.13
N ARG A 244 -14.84 -12.37 -6.73
CA ARG A 244 -13.67 -13.24 -6.54
C ARG A 244 -13.81 -14.28 -5.43
N LEU A 245 -14.72 -14.07 -4.49
CA LEU A 245 -15.02 -15.04 -3.44
C LEU A 245 -16.08 -16.06 -3.87
N VAL A 246 -17.06 -15.64 -4.69
CA VAL A 246 -18.19 -16.47 -5.12
C VAL A 246 -17.85 -17.37 -6.30
N ILE A 247 -16.98 -16.93 -7.23
CA ILE A 247 -16.59 -17.70 -8.42
C ILE A 247 -15.37 -18.60 -8.11
N ARG A 248 -15.33 -19.25 -6.94
CA ARG A 248 -14.26 -20.18 -6.55
C ARG A 248 -14.77 -21.61 -6.41
#